data_AF-A0A1U7GAP1-F1
#
_entry.id   AF-A0A1U7GAP1-F1
#
_cell.length_a   1.000
_cell.length_b   1.000
_cell.length_c   1.000
_cell.angle_alpha   90.00
_cell.angle_beta   90.00
_cell.angle_gamma   90.00
#
_symmetry.space_group_name_H-M   'P 1'
#
loop_
_entity.id
_entity.type
_entity.pdbx_description
1 polymer ?
#
loop_
_entity_poly.entity_id
_entity_poly.type
_entity_poly.pdbx_seq_one_letter_code
_entity_poly.pdbx_strand_id
1 'polypeptide(L)'
;MKCYQAKTGELSAQWFTIDAEGQVVGRLAAQIAPILMGKHRPTYTPHIDTGDYVIVTNVEKVVLTGNKWREKTYQRYSGHPGGQREEAAWSLLERRPEQILELAIKRMMPKNKIGRHMLDKLKLYVGPNHPHQAQNPAPLEPYSGRPAPSGAILAPPPVEKKSRRKPAEEAAAPEAPAEETPAETPAE
;
A
#
# COMPACT_ATOMS: atom_id res chain seq x y z
N MET A 1 11.95 35.92 13.18
CA MET A 1 10.98 35.17 12.33
C MET A 1 10.58 33.91 13.08
N LYS A 2 9.29 33.58 13.20
CA LYS A 2 8.81 32.38 13.92
C LYS A 2 8.37 31.32 12.92
N CYS A 3 8.80 30.07 13.12
CA CYS A 3 8.33 28.92 12.34
C CYS A 3 6.91 28.55 12.77
N TYR A 4 6.12 28.04 11.82
CA TYR A 4 4.78 27.53 12.11
C TYR A 4 4.86 26.35 13.08
N GLN A 5 4.00 26.36 14.10
CA GLN A 5 3.78 25.23 14.99
C GLN A 5 2.28 25.01 15.08
N ALA A 6 1.84 23.77 14.82
CA ALA A 6 0.44 23.41 14.93
C ALA A 6 -0.04 23.61 16.38
N LYS A 7 -1.32 23.91 16.58
CA LYS A 7 -1.94 23.86 17.91
C LYS A 7 -2.70 22.56 18.09
N THR A 8 -2.86 22.15 19.34
CA THR A 8 -3.67 20.97 19.67
C THR A 8 -5.14 21.25 19.31
N GLY A 9 -5.75 20.39 18.49
CA GLY A 9 -7.14 20.51 18.04
C GLY A 9 -7.39 21.39 16.82
N GLU A 10 -6.37 22.05 16.28
CA GLU A 10 -6.51 22.87 15.05
C GLU A 10 -6.62 21.99 13.79
N LEU A 11 -6.05 20.79 13.84
CA LEU A 11 -5.98 19.88 12.70
C LEU A 11 -7.09 18.83 12.80
N SER A 12 -7.99 18.82 11.81
CA SER A 12 -8.93 17.71 11.62
C SER A 12 -8.17 16.47 11.17
N ALA A 13 -8.40 15.35 11.86
CA ALA A 13 -7.91 14.04 11.45
C ALA A 13 -8.79 13.49 10.33
N GLN A 14 -8.16 13.03 9.25
CA GLN A 14 -8.83 12.35 8.14
C GLN A 14 -8.83 10.84 8.38
N TRP A 15 -9.72 10.15 7.68
CA TRP A 15 -9.78 8.70 7.68
C TRP A 15 -9.35 8.18 6.32
N PHE A 16 -8.46 7.20 6.31
CA PHE A 16 -8.01 6.53 5.10
C PHE A 16 -8.34 5.05 5.16
N THR A 17 -8.72 4.46 4.03
CA THR A 17 -8.90 3.00 3.89
C THR A 17 -7.89 2.44 2.90
N ILE A 18 -7.22 1.35 3.27
CA ILE A 18 -6.27 0.63 2.43
C ILE A 18 -6.66 -0.85 2.39
N ASP A 19 -6.62 -1.43 1.20
CA ASP A 19 -6.72 -2.87 1.01
C ASP A 19 -5.34 -3.52 1.10
N ALA A 20 -5.20 -4.53 1.96
CA ALA A 20 -3.95 -5.26 2.16
C ALA A 20 -3.78 -6.48 1.24
N GLU A 21 -4.77 -6.79 0.39
CA GLU A 21 -4.73 -7.95 -0.50
C GLU A 21 -3.52 -7.93 -1.45
N GLY A 22 -2.73 -9.01 -1.40
CA GLY A 22 -1.54 -9.17 -2.24
C GLY A 22 -0.37 -8.23 -1.90
N GLN A 23 -0.49 -7.43 -0.84
CA GLN A 23 0.52 -6.43 -0.48
C GLN A 23 1.63 -7.01 0.38
N VAL A 24 2.86 -6.53 0.15
CA VAL A 24 4.02 -6.92 0.95
C VAL A 24 4.01 -6.18 2.29
N VAL A 25 3.96 -6.91 3.40
CA VAL A 25 3.85 -6.38 4.79
C VAL A 25 4.77 -5.17 5.04
N GLY A 26 6.04 -5.27 4.67
CA GLY A 26 7.01 -4.21 4.93
C GLY A 26 6.76 -2.93 4.12
N ARG A 27 6.29 -3.06 2.88
CA ARG A 27 6.00 -1.92 2.01
C ARG A 27 4.72 -1.22 2.45
N LEU A 28 3.70 -2.01 2.76
CA LEU A 28 2.45 -1.51 3.31
C LEU A 28 2.67 -0.76 4.63
N ALA A 29 3.45 -1.33 5.54
CA ALA A 29 3.80 -0.67 6.81
C ALA A 29 4.55 0.67 6.61
N ALA A 30 5.47 0.72 5.64
CA ALA A 30 6.23 1.93 5.33
C ALA A 30 5.36 3.06 4.75
N GLN A 31 4.25 2.73 4.09
CA GLN A 31 3.27 3.71 3.61
C GLN A 31 2.36 4.20 4.74
N ILE A 32 1.93 3.29 5.62
CA ILE A 32 0.99 3.60 6.71
C ILE A 32 1.66 4.44 7.81
N ALA A 33 2.91 4.14 8.18
CA ALA A 33 3.56 4.81 9.32
C ALA A 33 3.72 6.34 9.15
N PRO A 34 4.11 6.90 7.99
CA PRO A 34 4.12 8.35 7.76
C PRO A 34 2.74 9.00 7.85
N ILE A 35 1.67 8.29 7.48
CA ILE A 35 0.29 8.77 7.57
C ILE A 35 -0.14 8.87 9.04
N LEU A 36 0.10 7.81 9.81
CA LEU A 36 -0.15 7.79 11.25
C LEU A 36 0.69 8.82 12.01
N MET A 37 1.90 9.12 11.55
CA MET A 37 2.73 10.19 12.13
C MET A 37 2.31 11.60 11.67
N GLY A 38 1.49 11.72 10.62
CA GLY A 38 1.12 13.01 10.03
C GLY A 38 2.23 13.66 9.18
N LYS A 39 3.30 12.93 8.85
CA LYS A 39 4.45 13.45 8.07
C LYS A 39 4.11 13.78 6.61
N HIS A 40 2.97 13.30 6.13
CA HIS A 40 2.48 13.64 4.80
C HIS A 40 1.89 15.06 4.73
N ARG A 41 1.59 15.69 5.88
CA ARG A 41 1.08 17.07 5.95
C ARG A 41 2.24 18.06 6.09
N PRO A 42 2.19 19.21 5.41
CA PRO A 42 3.22 20.25 5.55
C PRO A 42 3.19 20.93 6.93
N THR A 43 2.10 20.78 7.69
CA THR A 43 1.90 21.31 9.04
C THR A 43 2.45 20.40 10.15
N TYR A 44 3.24 19.37 9.80
CA TYR A 44 3.78 18.40 10.74
C TYR A 44 4.61 19.07 11.84
N THR A 45 4.27 18.76 13.09
CA THR A 45 4.95 19.27 14.28
C THR A 45 5.33 18.10 15.18
N PRO A 46 6.63 17.83 15.45
CA PRO A 46 7.06 16.56 16.07
C PRO A 46 6.51 16.23 17.46
N HIS A 47 6.15 17.25 18.25
CA HIS A 47 5.69 17.09 19.63
C HIS A 47 4.15 17.07 19.76
N ILE A 48 3.43 17.26 18.65
CA ILE A 48 1.97 17.25 18.59
C ILE A 48 1.53 16.10 17.69
N ASP A 49 0.46 15.43 18.08
CA ASP A 49 -0.13 14.38 17.26
C ASP A 49 -0.96 15.00 16.12
N THR A 50 -0.37 15.07 14.94
CA THR A 50 -1.00 15.56 13.71
C THR A 50 -1.36 14.41 12.74
N GLY A 51 -1.36 13.17 13.24
CA GLY A 51 -1.60 11.97 12.44
C GLY A 51 -3.06 11.72 12.10
N ASP A 52 -3.29 10.98 11.03
CA ASP A 52 -4.62 10.61 10.55
C ASP A 52 -4.97 9.15 10.89
N TYR A 53 -6.24 8.79 10.77
CA TYR A 53 -6.74 7.44 11.00
C TYR A 53 -6.54 6.59 9.75
N VAL A 54 -6.09 5.35 9.93
CA VAL A 54 -5.88 4.40 8.83
C VAL A 54 -6.60 3.11 9.17
N ILE A 55 -7.52 2.73 8.28
CA ILE A 55 -8.23 1.47 8.28
C ILE A 55 -7.57 0.57 7.23
N VAL A 56 -7.17 -0.63 7.65
CA VAL A 56 -6.65 -1.65 6.75
C VAL A 56 -7.62 -2.82 6.73
N THR A 57 -8.03 -3.21 5.53
CA THR A 57 -8.93 -4.35 5.28
C THR A 57 -8.14 -5.52 4.68
N ASN A 58 -8.70 -6.73 4.71
CA ASN A 58 -8.12 -7.96 4.18
C ASN A 58 -6.72 -8.29 4.73
N VAL A 59 -6.51 -8.07 6.03
CA VAL A 59 -5.19 -8.26 6.66
C VAL A 59 -4.69 -9.71 6.59
N GLU A 60 -5.58 -10.70 6.45
CA GLU A 60 -5.22 -12.10 6.22
C GLU A 60 -4.48 -12.36 4.89
N LYS A 61 -4.68 -11.51 3.88
CA LYS A 61 -4.18 -11.71 2.52
C LYS A 61 -2.83 -11.03 2.26
N VAL A 62 -2.13 -10.62 3.32
CA VAL A 62 -0.80 -10.01 3.23
C VAL A 62 0.25 -11.03 2.80
N VAL A 63 1.25 -10.56 2.05
CA VAL A 63 2.30 -11.41 1.51
C VAL A 63 3.64 -11.11 2.19
N LEU A 64 4.35 -12.16 2.60
CA LEU A 64 5.78 -12.11 2.88
C LEU A 64 6.54 -12.73 1.72
N THR A 65 7.62 -12.07 1.30
CA THR A 65 8.45 -12.54 0.19
C THR A 65 9.43 -13.63 0.61
N GLY A 66 9.66 -14.61 -0.26
CA GLY A 66 10.60 -15.72 -0.04
C GLY A 66 10.14 -16.70 1.05
N ASN A 67 11.10 -17.32 1.75
CA ASN A 67 10.84 -18.33 2.79
C ASN A 67 10.51 -17.75 4.17
N LYS A 68 10.26 -16.44 4.25
CA LYS A 68 10.04 -15.70 5.50
C LYS A 68 8.86 -16.22 6.32
N TRP A 69 7.87 -16.86 5.68
CA TRP A 69 6.76 -17.48 6.41
C TRP A 69 7.24 -18.55 7.40
N ARG A 70 8.30 -19.29 7.06
CA ARG A 70 8.89 -20.34 7.91
C ARG A 70 10.04 -19.83 8.76
N GLU A 71 10.90 -19.01 8.18
CA GLU A 71 12.14 -18.55 8.82
C GLU A 71 11.91 -17.43 9.85
N LYS A 72 10.88 -16.60 9.66
CA LYS A 72 10.63 -15.48 10.55
C LYS A 72 9.91 -15.95 11.81
N THR A 73 10.58 -15.82 12.94
CA THR A 73 10.02 -16.09 14.26
C THR A 73 9.73 -14.80 15.01
N TYR A 74 8.59 -14.78 15.69
CA TYR A 74 8.14 -13.75 16.61
C TYR A 74 8.40 -14.24 18.03
N GLN A 75 9.30 -13.55 18.73
CA GLN A 75 9.65 -13.88 20.10
C GLN A 75 8.91 -12.97 21.07
N ARG A 76 8.48 -13.56 22.19
CA ARG A 76 7.98 -12.83 23.36
C ARG A 76 8.51 -13.45 24.63
N TYR A 77 8.84 -12.62 25.61
CA TYR A 77 9.29 -13.06 26.92
C TYR A 77 8.25 -12.69 27.98
N SER A 78 7.95 -13.63 28.87
CA SER A 78 6.95 -13.45 29.93
C SER A 78 7.49 -12.82 31.21
N GLY A 79 8.81 -12.64 31.36
CA GLY A 79 9.44 -12.12 32.57
C GLY A 79 10.02 -13.19 33.51
N HIS A 80 9.57 -14.44 33.39
CA HIS A 80 9.99 -15.56 34.25
C HIS A 80 11.11 -16.39 33.61
N PRO A 81 12.02 -17.00 34.39
CA PRO A 81 13.05 -17.91 33.86
C PRO A 81 12.43 -19.00 32.98
N GLY A 82 13.00 -19.24 31.79
CA GLY A 82 12.45 -20.18 30.80
C GLY A 82 11.17 -19.70 30.09
N GLY A 83 10.72 -18.46 30.35
CA GLY A 83 9.48 -17.89 29.85
C GLY A 83 9.52 -17.32 28.43
N GLN A 84 10.53 -17.68 27.62
CA GLN A 84 10.65 -17.29 26.22
C GLN A 84 9.73 -18.16 25.37
N ARG A 85 8.89 -17.51 24.56
CA ARG A 85 8.02 -18.18 23.60
C ARG A 85 8.31 -17.64 22.21
N GLU A 86 8.42 -18.56 21.27
CA GLU A 86 8.66 -18.25 19.87
C GLU A 86 7.51 -18.79 19.03
N GLU A 87 7.13 -18.04 18.01
CA GLU A 87 6.05 -18.40 17.12
C GLU A 87 6.45 -18.03 15.69
N ALA A 88 6.37 -18.98 14.77
CA ALA A 88 6.67 -18.73 13.37
C ALA A 88 5.60 -17.85 12.72
N ALA A 89 5.97 -17.11 11.67
CA ALA A 89 5.07 -16.17 11.01
C ALA A 89 3.81 -16.83 10.43
N TRP A 90 3.91 -18.06 9.90
CA TRP A 90 2.76 -18.82 9.39
C TRP A 90 1.73 -19.11 10.49
N SER A 91 2.19 -19.58 11.66
CA SER A 91 1.31 -19.91 12.79
C SER A 91 0.66 -18.65 13.37
N LEU A 92 1.41 -17.54 13.39
CA LEU A 92 0.87 -16.24 13.81
C LEU A 92 -0.22 -15.74 12.85
N LEU A 93 -0.07 -15.96 11.53
CA LEU A 93 -1.07 -15.56 10.53
C LEU A 93 -2.39 -16.29 10.75
N GLU A 94 -2.35 -17.60 11.01
CA GLU A 94 -3.54 -18.42 11.27
C GLU A 94 -4.27 -17.98 12.54
N ARG A 95 -3.51 -17.68 13.61
CA ARG A 95 -4.11 -17.32 14.90
C ARG A 95 -4.61 -15.87 14.93
N ARG A 96 -3.76 -14.92 14.51
CA ARG A 96 -3.97 -13.47 14.61
C ARG A 96 -3.24 -12.73 13.48
N PRO A 97 -3.82 -12.64 12.27
CA PRO A 97 -3.15 -12.01 11.13
C PRO A 97 -2.86 -10.51 11.37
N GLU A 98 -3.73 -9.84 12.13
CA GLU A 98 -3.58 -8.42 12.51
C GLU A 98 -2.24 -8.11 13.18
N GLN A 99 -1.76 -9.02 14.04
CA GLN A 99 -0.52 -8.80 14.79
C GLN A 99 0.71 -8.68 13.89
N ILE A 100 0.71 -9.30 12.70
CA ILE A 100 1.83 -9.22 11.77
C ILE A 100 2.03 -7.78 11.29
N LEU A 101 0.94 -7.11 10.87
CA LEU A 101 0.98 -5.71 10.45
C LEU A 101 1.18 -4.76 11.64
N GLU A 102 0.48 -5.00 12.74
CA GLU A 102 0.61 -4.18 13.95
C GLU A 102 2.07 -4.13 14.43
N LEU A 103 2.74 -5.29 14.52
CA LEU A 103 4.14 -5.37 14.93
C LEU A 103 5.10 -4.76 13.90
N ALA A 104 4.77 -4.79 12.62
CA ALA A 104 5.57 -4.14 11.58
C ALA A 104 5.49 -2.62 11.71
N ILE A 105 4.28 -2.07 11.82
CA ILE A 105 4.02 -0.63 11.92
C ILE A 105 4.53 -0.08 13.25
N LYS A 106 4.26 -0.76 14.37
CA LYS A 106 4.76 -0.40 15.71
C LYS A 106 6.27 -0.25 15.77
N ARG A 107 7.01 -1.07 15.02
CA ARG A 107 8.48 -0.97 14.94
C ARG A 107 8.96 0.21 14.09
N MET A 108 8.13 0.76 13.21
CA MET A 108 8.42 1.95 12.41
C MET A 108 8.06 3.27 13.11
N MET A 109 7.38 3.22 14.25
CA MET A 109 6.90 4.38 14.98
C MET A 109 7.84 4.81 16.12
N PRO A 110 7.79 6.09 16.53
CA PRO A 110 8.61 6.56 17.65
C PRO A 110 8.23 5.83 18.94
N LYS A 111 9.24 5.36 19.68
CA LYS A 111 9.06 4.60 20.93
C LYS A 111 8.79 5.53 22.13
N ASN A 112 7.81 6.41 22.02
CA ASN A 112 7.42 7.37 23.04
C ASN A 112 5.91 7.25 23.37
N LYS A 113 5.42 8.06 24.32
CA LYS A 113 4.00 8.07 24.70
C LYS A 113 3.10 8.47 23.52
N ILE A 114 3.51 9.49 22.76
CA ILE A 114 2.79 9.97 21.57
C ILE A 114 2.66 8.87 20.52
N GLY A 115 3.72 8.10 20.26
CA GLY A 115 3.71 7.01 19.30
C GLY A 115 2.76 5.88 19.68
N ARG A 116 2.51 5.67 20.98
CA ARG A 116 1.45 4.73 21.43
C ARG A 116 0.06 5.27 21.06
N HIS A 117 -0.20 6.55 21.31
CA HIS A 117 -1.46 7.20 20.91
C HIS A 117 -1.68 7.19 19.39
N MET A 118 -0.61 7.40 18.62
CA MET A 118 -0.67 7.31 17.16
C MET A 118 -0.98 5.88 16.69
N LEU A 119 -0.51 4.84 17.39
CA LEU A 119 -0.85 3.45 17.07
C LEU A 119 -2.33 3.16 17.29
N ASP A 120 -2.96 3.80 18.28
CA ASP A 120 -4.40 3.62 18.55
C ASP A 120 -5.28 4.11 17.37
N LYS A 121 -4.73 4.93 16.46
CA LYS A 121 -5.39 5.40 15.24
C LYS A 121 -5.39 4.36 14.11
N LEU A 122 -4.55 3.33 14.20
CA LEU A 122 -4.54 2.23 13.27
C LEU A 122 -5.71 1.29 13.59
N LYS A 123 -6.50 0.94 12.57
CA LYS A 123 -7.56 -0.06 12.65
C LYS A 123 -7.28 -1.16 11.63
N LEU A 124 -7.15 -2.38 12.11
CA LEU A 124 -6.87 -3.55 11.28
C LEU A 124 -8.12 -4.45 11.32
N TYR A 125 -8.55 -4.93 10.16
CA TYR A 125 -9.69 -5.83 10.04
C TYR A 125 -9.36 -7.07 9.21
N VAL A 126 -9.82 -8.21 9.71
CA VAL A 126 -9.91 -9.48 9.01
C VAL A 126 -11.11 -9.40 8.07
N GLY A 127 -10.92 -9.73 6.80
CA GLY A 127 -11.91 -9.57 5.74
C GLY A 127 -12.10 -8.13 5.19
N PRO A 128 -13.06 -7.95 4.26
CA PRO A 128 -13.22 -6.71 3.50
C PRO A 128 -14.03 -5.64 4.23
N ASN A 129 -14.78 -6.01 5.27
CA ASN A 129 -15.73 -5.12 5.92
C ASN A 129 -15.12 -4.42 7.15
N HIS A 130 -15.44 -3.14 7.32
CA HIS A 130 -15.11 -2.36 8.49
C HIS A 130 -16.35 -1.60 9.02
N PRO A 131 -16.49 -1.42 10.35
CA PRO A 131 -17.65 -0.78 10.97
C PRO A 131 -17.65 0.76 10.86
N HIS A 132 -16.57 1.37 10.37
CA HIS A 132 -16.34 2.82 10.39
C HIS A 132 -16.89 3.60 9.17
N GLN A 133 -17.97 3.11 8.56
CA GLN A 133 -18.57 3.72 7.37
C GLN A 133 -19.04 5.17 7.62
N ALA A 134 -19.49 5.48 8.84
CA ALA A 134 -19.94 6.83 9.22
C ALA A 134 -18.86 7.91 9.11
N GLN A 135 -17.58 7.54 9.04
CA GLN A 135 -16.45 8.47 9.01
C GLN A 135 -16.01 8.84 7.58
N ASN A 136 -16.69 8.32 6.54
CA ASN A 136 -16.40 8.57 5.12
C ASN A 136 -14.90 8.49 4.78
N PRO A 137 -14.26 7.31 4.95
CA PRO A 137 -12.84 7.19 4.75
C PRO A 137 -12.46 7.34 3.26
N ALA A 138 -11.39 8.09 3.00
CA ALA A 138 -10.83 8.23 1.67
C ALA A 138 -10.02 6.96 1.29
N PRO A 139 -10.29 6.32 0.13
CA PRO A 139 -9.50 5.19 -0.32
C PRO A 139 -8.08 5.64 -0.69
N LEU A 140 -7.08 4.91 -0.20
CA LEU A 140 -5.67 5.07 -0.59
C LEU A 140 -5.20 3.81 -1.29
N GLU A 141 -4.60 3.99 -2.46
CA GLU A 141 -4.01 2.88 -3.20
C GLU A 141 -2.66 2.48 -2.58
N PRO A 142 -2.43 1.18 -2.34
CA PRO A 142 -1.13 0.70 -1.87
C PRO A 142 -0.09 0.80 -2.99
N TYR A 143 1.17 1.08 -2.63
CA TYR A 143 2.25 1.21 -3.61
C TYR A 143 2.55 -0.10 -4.38
N SER A 144 2.13 -0.18 -5.65
CA SER A 144 2.48 -1.25 -6.58
C SER A 144 3.80 -0.95 -7.33
N GLY A 145 4.95 -0.93 -6.65
CA GLY A 145 6.23 -0.68 -7.36
C GLY A 145 7.49 -0.48 -6.51
N ARG A 146 8.59 -0.05 -7.16
CA ARG A 146 9.79 0.48 -6.48
C ARG A 146 9.35 1.77 -5.76
N PRO A 147 9.64 1.96 -4.45
CA PRO A 147 9.09 3.08 -3.70
C PRO A 147 9.54 4.38 -4.35
N ALA A 148 8.58 5.21 -4.78
CA ALA A 148 8.87 6.58 -5.16
C ALA A 148 9.43 7.32 -3.93
N PRO A 149 10.36 8.29 -4.10
CA PRO A 149 10.83 9.08 -2.97
C PRO A 149 9.63 9.71 -2.23
N SER A 150 9.71 9.76 -0.90
CA SER A 150 8.63 10.05 0.07
C SER A 150 7.77 11.32 -0.19
N GLY A 151 8.08 12.13 -1.20
CA GLY A 151 7.31 13.29 -1.65
C GLY A 151 6.34 13.02 -2.82
N ALA A 152 6.28 11.80 -3.36
CA ALA A 152 5.45 11.51 -4.54
C ALA A 152 3.96 11.24 -4.25
N ILE A 153 3.51 11.20 -2.99
CA ILE A 153 2.09 11.03 -2.62
C ILE A 153 1.23 12.20 -3.15
N LEU A 154 1.85 13.35 -3.42
CA LEU A 154 1.19 14.55 -3.96
C LEU A 154 1.65 14.93 -5.38
N ALA A 155 2.34 14.03 -6.09
CA ALA A 155 2.62 14.24 -7.51
C ALA A 155 1.35 13.86 -8.30
N PRO A 156 0.91 14.66 -9.29
CA PRO A 156 -0.18 14.24 -10.15
C PRO A 156 0.19 12.87 -10.77
N PRO A 157 -0.78 11.95 -10.91
CA PRO A 157 -0.50 10.64 -11.49
C PRO A 157 0.22 10.83 -12.82
N PRO A 158 1.25 10.02 -13.15
CA PRO A 158 1.91 10.11 -14.43
C PRO A 158 0.85 9.96 -15.51
N VAL A 159 0.59 11.03 -16.26
CA VAL A 159 -0.32 10.99 -17.41
C VAL A 159 0.18 9.87 -18.31
N GLU A 160 -0.64 8.84 -18.48
CA GLU A 160 -0.34 7.71 -19.36
C GLU A 160 0.14 8.27 -20.70
N LYS A 161 1.40 7.99 -21.04
CA LYS A 161 1.91 8.30 -22.36
C LYS A 161 1.13 7.42 -23.32
N LYS A 162 0.11 7.98 -23.98
CA LYS A 162 -0.56 7.37 -25.13
C LYS A 162 0.54 6.75 -25.99
N SER A 163 0.48 5.43 -26.11
CA SER A 163 1.23 4.65 -27.09
C SER A 163 1.27 5.44 -28.39
N ARG A 164 2.46 5.95 -28.75
CA ARG A 164 2.68 6.51 -30.07
C ARG A 164 2.44 5.34 -31.02
N ARG A 165 1.27 5.33 -31.65
CA ARG A 165 0.97 4.48 -32.80
C ARG A 165 2.19 4.53 -33.73
N LYS A 166 2.74 3.35 -34.02
CA LYS A 166 3.79 3.17 -35.02
C LYS A 166 3.29 3.82 -36.32
N PRO A 167 3.96 4.86 -36.86
CA PRO A 167 3.58 5.42 -38.14
C PRO A 167 3.75 4.34 -39.20
N ALA A 168 2.76 4.23 -40.08
CA ALA A 168 2.85 3.50 -41.32
C ALA A 168 4.12 3.94 -42.05
N GLU A 169 5.01 2.99 -42.33
CA GLU A 169 6.06 3.19 -43.30
C GLU A 169 5.48 2.84 -44.66
N GLU A 170 5.52 3.87 -45.48
CA GLU A 170 4.89 4.09 -46.75
C GLU A 170 5.72 3.45 -47.88
N ALA A 171 5.01 2.77 -48.78
CA ALA A 171 5.24 2.68 -50.22
C ALA A 171 6.64 2.37 -50.80
N ALA A 172 6.74 1.19 -51.41
CA ALA A 172 7.42 0.94 -52.69
C ALA A 172 6.80 -0.34 -53.30
N ALA A 173 6.32 -0.45 -54.54
CA ALA A 173 6.13 0.44 -55.67
C ALA A 173 5.05 -0.19 -56.60
N PRO A 174 4.33 0.57 -57.45
CA PRO A 174 3.42 0.04 -58.46
C PRO A 174 4.04 0.08 -59.87
N GLU A 175 3.89 -0.98 -60.66
CA GLU A 175 3.84 -0.91 -62.13
C GLU A 175 3.12 -2.15 -62.70
N ALA A 176 2.32 -1.94 -63.74
CA ALA A 176 1.15 -2.72 -64.14
C ALA A 176 1.40 -3.64 -65.37
N PRO A 177 0.44 -3.89 -66.30
CA PRO A 177 -0.52 -5.02 -66.32
C PRO A 177 -0.43 -5.89 -67.61
N ALA A 178 -0.96 -7.11 -67.58
CA ALA A 178 -1.35 -7.95 -68.74
C ALA A 178 -2.03 -9.21 -68.17
N GLU A 179 -3.03 -9.88 -68.74
CA GLU A 179 -3.93 -9.72 -69.87
C GLU A 179 -4.97 -10.86 -69.68
N GLU A 180 -6.14 -10.71 -70.25
CA GLU A 180 -7.31 -11.59 -70.16
C GLU A 180 -7.03 -13.06 -70.53
N THR A 181 -7.74 -13.99 -69.90
CA THR A 181 -8.64 -14.90 -70.64
C THR A 181 -9.55 -15.73 -69.70
N PRO A 182 -10.84 -15.91 -70.04
CA PRO A 182 -11.83 -16.68 -69.29
C PRO A 182 -12.03 -18.09 -69.86
N ALA A 183 -12.44 -19.05 -69.02
CA ALA A 183 -13.18 -20.28 -69.39
C ALA A 183 -13.60 -20.99 -68.08
N GLU A 184 -14.89 -21.03 -67.73
CA GLU A 184 -15.81 -22.15 -68.05
C GLU A 184 -15.29 -23.53 -67.62
N THR A 185 -15.89 -24.11 -66.56
CA THR A 185 -16.85 -25.25 -66.64
C THR A 185 -17.04 -25.89 -65.23
N PRO A 186 -18.26 -26.26 -64.83
CA PRO A 186 -18.61 -26.76 -63.49
C PRO A 186 -18.69 -28.30 -63.38
N ALA A 187 -18.89 -28.78 -62.14
CA ALA A 187 -19.46 -30.07 -61.72
C ALA A 187 -18.66 -31.37 -61.98
N GLU A 188 -18.32 -32.10 -60.90
CA GLU A 188 -19.03 -33.30 -60.41
C GLU A 188 -18.58 -33.62 -58.98
#